data_AF-A0A847M4D4-F1
#
_entry.id   AF-A0A847M4D4-F1
#
_cell.length_a   1.000
_cell.length_b   1.000
_cell.length_c   1.000
_cell.angle_alpha   90.00
_cell.angle_beta   90.00
_cell.angle_gamma   90.00
#
_symmetry.space_group_name_H-M   'P 1'
#
loop_
_entity.id
_entity.type
_entity.pdbx_description
1 polymer ?
#
loop_
_entity_poly.entity_id
_entity_poly.type
_entity_poly.pdbx_seq_one_letter_code
_entity_poly.pdbx_strand_id
1 'polypeptide(L)'
;MLADLHNHSCLSPCGSLDLSPRVLVEQAAKKGIEILALTDHNTVANGSAFKKLCARYHIIPLFGMEATTREEVHVLCLFDTLEQALGWGEQVYALLPPIPNDPERLGDQVIVNEDDEIEGEIDVYLGSALDLGLDEIGPLVESAGGLVIPAHVDRPAFSMTSQLGFVSPGPWSALECVRLPPAVDTLGYPLITGSDAHYPEHVGRRSFDLPVTAEQCSEAKAHGRISLSVIRTALSKCPRS
;
A
#
# COMPACT_ATOMS: atom_id res chain seq x y z
N MET A 1 16.40 -1.29 7.04
CA MET A 1 15.49 -2.45 7.14
C MET A 1 14.91 -2.67 5.76
N LEU A 2 14.87 -3.91 5.29
CA LEU A 2 14.31 -4.20 3.97
C LEU A 2 12.79 -4.04 4.02
N ALA A 3 12.23 -3.18 3.17
CA ALA A 3 10.82 -2.82 3.17
C ALA A 3 10.17 -3.02 1.81
N ASP A 4 8.89 -3.40 1.83
CA ASP A 4 8.03 -3.43 0.65
C ASP A 4 6.65 -2.89 1.02
N LEU A 5 6.35 -1.67 0.55
CA LEU A 5 5.21 -0.88 1.02
C LEU A 5 4.02 -0.89 0.05
N HIS A 6 4.09 -1.68 -1.02
CA HIS A 6 3.06 -1.73 -2.04
C HIS A 6 2.83 -3.16 -2.52
N ASN A 7 1.81 -3.81 -1.94
CA ASN A 7 1.43 -5.19 -2.26
C ASN A 7 -0.08 -5.35 -2.18
N HIS A 8 -0.62 -6.18 -3.06
CA HIS A 8 -2.01 -6.57 -3.03
C HIS A 8 -2.15 -8.02 -2.56
N SER A 9 -3.38 -8.41 -2.29
CA SER A 9 -3.81 -9.77 -2.05
C SER A 9 -4.93 -10.16 -3.03
N CYS A 10 -5.48 -11.35 -2.85
CA CYS A 10 -6.67 -11.87 -3.51
C CYS A 10 -7.92 -10.99 -3.37
N LEU A 11 -7.88 -9.94 -2.54
CA LEU A 11 -8.97 -8.97 -2.38
C LEU A 11 -8.93 -7.86 -3.44
N SER A 12 -7.77 -7.52 -3.99
CA SER A 12 -7.71 -6.62 -5.14
C SER A 12 -8.33 -7.29 -6.37
N PRO A 13 -9.16 -6.59 -7.16
CA PRO A 13 -9.78 -7.16 -8.36
C PRO A 13 -8.78 -7.65 -9.42
N CYS A 14 -7.62 -7.03 -9.53
CA CYS A 14 -6.53 -7.47 -10.42
C CYS A 14 -5.50 -8.37 -9.72
N GLY A 15 -5.72 -8.71 -8.45
CA GLY A 15 -4.88 -9.63 -7.68
C GLY A 15 -5.22 -11.08 -8.01
N SER A 16 -4.20 -11.94 -8.03
CA SER A 16 -4.40 -13.38 -8.17
C SER A 16 -5.06 -13.95 -6.91
N LEU A 17 -6.03 -14.84 -7.09
CA LEU A 17 -6.57 -15.67 -5.99
C LEU A 17 -5.47 -16.46 -5.24
N ASP A 18 -4.36 -16.80 -5.92
CA ASP A 18 -3.23 -17.50 -5.32
C ASP A 18 -2.38 -16.60 -4.41
N LEU A 19 -2.59 -15.28 -4.43
CA LEU A 19 -1.91 -14.31 -3.57
C LEU A 19 -2.77 -13.95 -2.36
N SER A 20 -3.03 -14.90 -1.47
CA SER A 20 -3.66 -14.59 -0.18
C SER A 20 -2.72 -13.77 0.72
N PRO A 21 -3.22 -13.12 1.79
CA PRO A 21 -2.37 -12.50 2.81
C PRO A 21 -1.34 -13.47 3.39
N ARG A 22 -1.67 -14.77 3.52
CA ARG A 22 -0.74 -15.80 3.99
C ARG A 22 0.41 -15.99 3.01
N VAL A 23 0.10 -16.18 1.74
CA VAL A 23 1.11 -16.34 0.68
C VAL A 23 1.99 -15.09 0.59
N LEU A 24 1.40 -13.90 0.65
CA LEU A 24 2.13 -12.63 0.65
C LEU A 24 3.17 -12.58 1.79
N VAL A 25 2.75 -12.82 3.03
CA VAL A 25 3.64 -12.77 4.20
C VAL A 25 4.70 -13.86 4.15
N GLU A 26 4.34 -15.09 3.74
CA GLU A 26 5.30 -16.18 3.58
C GLU A 26 6.39 -15.87 2.54
N GLN A 27 6.01 -15.32 1.39
CA GLN A 27 6.97 -14.95 0.35
C GLN A 27 7.85 -13.78 0.79
N ALA A 28 7.28 -12.79 1.48
CA ALA A 28 8.03 -11.69 2.04
C ALA A 28 9.09 -12.16 3.06
N ALA A 29 8.70 -13.07 3.96
CA ALA A 29 9.60 -13.68 4.94
C ALA A 29 10.76 -14.43 4.26
N LYS A 30 10.47 -15.22 3.22
CA LYS A 30 11.49 -15.94 2.42
C LYS A 30 12.49 -14.98 1.75
N LYS A 31 12.06 -13.76 1.45
CA LYS A 31 12.89 -12.72 0.82
C LYS A 31 13.60 -11.80 1.83
N GLY A 32 13.41 -12.04 3.13
CA GLY A 32 14.03 -11.24 4.19
C GLY A 32 13.43 -9.84 4.34
N ILE A 33 12.20 -9.63 3.85
CA ILE A 33 11.48 -8.36 4.05
C ILE A 33 11.10 -8.25 5.52
N GLU A 34 11.44 -7.11 6.12
CA GLU A 34 11.25 -6.86 7.56
C GLU A 34 10.04 -5.95 7.81
N ILE A 35 9.72 -5.06 6.87
CA ILE A 35 8.54 -4.18 6.90
C ILE A 35 7.71 -4.43 5.65
N LEU A 36 6.43 -4.77 5.82
CA LEU A 36 5.55 -5.12 4.73
C LEU A 36 4.24 -4.37 4.86
N ALA A 37 3.74 -3.79 3.76
CA ALA A 37 2.40 -3.24 3.71
C ALA A 37 1.48 -4.08 2.82
N LEU A 38 0.24 -4.28 3.28
CA LEU A 38 -0.87 -4.73 2.46
C LEU A 38 -1.69 -3.49 2.07
N THR A 39 -1.87 -3.31 0.77
CA THR A 39 -2.44 -2.12 0.12
C THR A 39 -3.40 -2.54 -0.98
N ASP A 40 -4.40 -3.38 -0.66
CA ASP A 40 -5.47 -3.72 -1.61
C ASP A 40 -6.18 -2.46 -2.13
N HIS A 41 -6.77 -2.53 -3.33
CA HIS A 41 -7.42 -1.38 -3.93
C HIS A 41 -8.60 -0.89 -3.08
N ASN A 42 -8.58 0.39 -2.68
CA ASN A 42 -9.66 1.08 -1.98
C ASN A 42 -10.22 0.37 -0.72
N THR A 43 -9.48 -0.58 -0.14
CA THR A 43 -9.96 -1.38 1.01
C THR A 43 -8.81 -1.86 1.88
N VAL A 44 -9.16 -2.23 3.11
CA VAL A 44 -8.25 -2.76 4.13
C VAL A 44 -8.78 -4.08 4.73
N ALA A 45 -9.80 -4.70 4.12
CA ALA A 45 -10.59 -5.75 4.76
C ALA A 45 -9.77 -7.01 5.12
N ASN A 46 -8.73 -7.34 4.35
CA ASN A 46 -7.78 -8.41 4.67
C ASN A 46 -6.74 -8.05 5.75
N GLY A 47 -6.80 -6.84 6.31
CA GLY A 47 -5.85 -6.34 7.30
C GLY A 47 -5.82 -7.14 8.60
N SER A 48 -6.93 -7.77 9.01
CA SER A 48 -6.98 -8.63 10.19
C SER A 48 -6.15 -9.90 10.03
N ALA A 49 -6.35 -10.63 8.93
CA ALA A 49 -5.56 -11.81 8.58
C ALA A 49 -4.08 -11.42 8.43
N PHE A 50 -3.81 -10.33 7.71
CA PHE A 50 -2.46 -9.80 7.52
C PHE A 50 -1.75 -9.50 8.85
N LYS A 51 -2.41 -8.83 9.81
CA LYS A 51 -1.86 -8.52 11.14
C LYS A 51 -1.41 -9.79 11.88
N LYS A 52 -2.26 -10.83 11.90
CA LYS A 52 -1.97 -12.10 12.59
C LYS A 52 -0.81 -12.84 11.91
N LEU A 53 -0.78 -12.85 10.58
CA LEU A 53 0.26 -13.49 9.79
C LEU A 53 1.61 -12.79 9.98
N CYS A 54 1.67 -11.46 9.87
CA CYS A 54 2.89 -10.69 10.13
C CYS A 54 3.48 -10.99 11.52
N ALA A 55 2.64 -11.07 12.56
CA ALA A 55 3.09 -11.45 13.89
C ALA A 55 3.70 -12.87 13.95
N ARG A 56 3.09 -13.84 13.23
CA ARG A 56 3.58 -15.23 13.15
C ARG A 56 4.94 -15.36 12.45
N TYR A 57 5.20 -14.51 11.44
CA TYR A 57 6.44 -14.52 10.66
C TYR A 57 7.46 -13.45 11.09
N HIS A 58 7.20 -12.74 12.19
CA HIS A 58 8.06 -11.66 12.70
C HIS A 58 8.32 -10.54 11.68
N ILE A 59 7.33 -10.22 10.85
CA ILE A 59 7.33 -9.08 9.94
C ILE A 59 6.60 -7.93 10.61
N ILE A 60 7.11 -6.71 10.48
CA ILE A 60 6.45 -5.50 10.97
C ILE A 60 5.42 -5.06 9.92
N PRO A 61 4.11 -5.07 10.24
CA PRO A 61 3.08 -4.67 9.29
C PRO A 61 2.92 -3.14 9.23
N LEU A 62 2.68 -2.63 8.04
CA LEU A 62 1.91 -1.40 7.83
C LEU A 62 0.57 -1.76 7.18
N PHE A 63 -0.48 -1.05 7.58
CA PHE A 63 -1.84 -1.32 7.13
C PHE A 63 -2.30 -0.20 6.21
N GLY A 64 -2.93 -0.53 5.10
CA GLY A 64 -3.36 0.51 4.18
C GLY A 64 -4.08 -0.01 2.97
N MET A 65 -4.19 0.87 1.98
CA MET A 65 -4.80 0.62 0.69
C MET A 65 -4.01 1.36 -0.39
N GLU A 66 -4.12 0.91 -1.62
CA GLU A 66 -3.86 1.74 -2.78
C GLU A 66 -5.19 2.39 -3.18
N ALA A 67 -5.35 3.68 -2.88
CA ALA A 67 -6.55 4.42 -3.22
C ALA A 67 -6.45 4.93 -4.67
N THR A 68 -7.53 4.79 -5.42
CA THR A 68 -7.63 5.33 -6.79
C THR A 68 -8.36 6.67 -6.73
N THR A 69 -7.65 7.78 -6.93
CA THR A 69 -8.27 9.11 -6.89
C THR A 69 -9.21 9.32 -8.08
N ARG A 70 -9.98 10.41 -8.05
CA ARG A 70 -10.89 10.83 -9.12
C ARG A 70 -10.19 11.02 -10.47
N GLU A 71 -8.91 11.43 -10.43
CA GLU A 71 -8.05 11.56 -11.60
C GLU A 71 -7.46 10.22 -12.06
N GLU A 72 -7.87 9.11 -11.44
CA GLU A 72 -7.29 7.78 -11.63
C GLU A 72 -5.78 7.76 -11.33
N VAL A 73 -5.32 8.54 -10.34
CA VAL A 73 -3.96 8.44 -9.81
C VAL A 73 -4.00 7.51 -8.61
N HIS A 74 -3.09 6.54 -8.56
CA HIS A 74 -2.98 5.65 -7.41
C HIS A 74 -2.12 6.26 -6.30
N VAL A 75 -2.61 6.12 -5.07
CA VAL A 75 -1.98 6.70 -3.88
C VAL A 75 -2.05 5.72 -2.73
N LEU A 76 -0.88 5.36 -2.18
CA LEU A 76 -0.78 4.55 -0.97
C LEU A 76 -1.18 5.38 0.24
N CYS A 77 -2.16 4.86 1.00
CA CYS A 77 -2.62 5.41 2.26
C CYS A 77 -2.25 4.44 3.38
N LEU A 78 -1.20 4.75 4.15
CA LEU A 78 -0.56 3.82 5.09
C LEU A 78 -0.72 4.25 6.55
N PHE A 79 -0.90 3.28 7.43
CA PHE A 79 -1.08 3.43 8.86
C PHE A 79 -0.24 2.41 9.64
N ASP A 80 0.20 2.77 10.85
CA ASP A 80 0.96 1.87 11.73
C ASP A 80 0.07 1.08 12.71
N THR A 81 -1.26 1.25 12.63
CA THR A 81 -2.26 0.43 13.32
C THR A 81 -3.37 0.01 12.38
N LEU A 82 -3.89 -1.20 12.62
CA LEU A 82 -5.04 -1.72 11.87
C LEU A 82 -6.29 -0.89 12.17
N GLU A 83 -6.44 -0.43 13.40
CA GLU A 83 -7.59 0.33 13.86
C GLU A 83 -7.73 1.67 13.11
N GLN A 84 -6.61 2.38 12.87
CA GLN A 84 -6.62 3.58 12.03
C GLN A 84 -6.93 3.27 10.56
N ALA A 85 -6.32 2.20 10.01
CA ALA A 85 -6.57 1.78 8.64
C ALA A 85 -8.04 1.40 8.40
N LEU A 86 -8.68 0.69 9.34
CA LEU A 86 -10.11 0.36 9.30
C LEU A 86 -10.99 1.62 9.33
N GLY A 87 -10.71 2.57 10.22
CA GLY A 87 -11.44 3.84 10.28
C GLY A 87 -11.29 4.71 9.02
N TRP A 88 -10.14 4.61 8.33
CA TRP A 88 -9.96 5.19 7.00
C TRP A 88 -10.73 4.42 5.91
N GLY A 89 -10.68 3.08 5.96
CA GLY A 89 -11.41 2.18 5.07
C GLY A 89 -12.91 2.45 5.02
N GLU A 90 -13.54 2.68 6.17
CA GLU A 90 -14.97 3.02 6.24
C GLU A 90 -15.30 4.33 5.49
N GLN A 91 -14.44 5.33 5.57
CA GLN A 91 -14.61 6.60 4.87
C GLN A 91 -14.44 6.43 3.36
N VAL A 92 -13.41 5.68 2.94
CA VAL A 92 -13.14 5.41 1.52
C VAL A 92 -14.27 4.60 0.88
N TYR A 93 -14.80 3.61 1.59
CA TYR A 93 -15.90 2.78 1.08
C TYR A 93 -17.15 3.60 0.73
N ALA A 94 -17.43 4.66 1.50
CA ALA A 94 -18.55 5.56 1.22
C ALA A 94 -18.34 6.46 -0.02
N LEU A 95 -17.11 6.58 -0.51
CA LEU A 95 -16.72 7.38 -1.68
C LEU A 95 -16.63 6.54 -2.96
N LEU A 96 -16.76 5.21 -2.86
CA LEU A 96 -16.81 4.34 -4.02
C LEU A 96 -18.13 4.54 -4.77
N PRO A 97 -18.10 4.58 -6.12
CA PRO A 97 -19.32 4.53 -6.89
C PRO A 97 -20.01 3.17 -6.66
N PRO A 98 -21.35 3.11 -6.65
CA PRO A 98 -22.10 1.89 -6.39
C PRO A 98 -22.14 0.97 -7.64
N ILE A 99 -20.96 0.61 -8.15
CA ILE A 99 -20.79 -0.32 -9.27
C ILE A 99 -20.66 -1.72 -8.69
N PRO A 100 -21.59 -2.64 -8.99
CA PRO A 100 -21.50 -4.01 -8.50
C PRO A 100 -20.28 -4.72 -9.09
N ASN A 101 -19.61 -5.55 -8.28
CA ASN A 101 -18.57 -6.45 -8.74
C ASN A 101 -19.19 -7.59 -9.57
N ASP A 102 -18.52 -7.95 -10.67
CA ASP A 102 -18.83 -9.12 -11.49
C ASP A 102 -17.58 -10.01 -11.48
N PRO A 103 -17.50 -11.03 -10.60
CA PRO A 103 -16.28 -11.81 -10.41
C PRO A 103 -15.69 -12.40 -11.68
N GLU A 104 -16.54 -12.81 -12.64
CA GLU A 104 -16.08 -13.40 -13.91
C GLU A 104 -15.36 -12.40 -14.81
N ARG A 105 -15.58 -11.10 -14.61
CA ARG A 105 -15.07 -10.03 -15.48
C ARG A 105 -14.11 -9.07 -14.78
N LEU A 106 -14.30 -8.89 -13.49
CA LEU A 106 -13.66 -7.85 -12.68
C LEU A 106 -12.79 -8.43 -11.55
N GLY A 107 -12.82 -9.75 -11.34
CA GLY A 107 -12.04 -10.45 -10.30
C GLY A 107 -12.82 -10.69 -9.02
N ASP A 108 -12.38 -11.68 -8.24
CA ASP A 108 -13.17 -12.28 -7.17
C ASP A 108 -13.35 -11.39 -5.92
N GLN A 109 -12.36 -10.56 -5.57
CA GLN A 109 -12.40 -9.66 -4.40
C GLN A 109 -12.80 -10.34 -3.08
N VAL A 110 -12.07 -11.39 -2.70
CA VAL A 110 -12.39 -12.23 -1.52
C VAL A 110 -11.68 -11.77 -0.25
N ILE A 111 -12.44 -11.75 0.85
CA ILE A 111 -11.93 -11.57 2.20
C ILE A 111 -11.59 -12.96 2.76
N VAL A 112 -10.35 -13.14 3.21
CA VAL A 112 -9.88 -14.43 3.72
C VAL A 112 -9.26 -14.29 5.11
N ASN A 113 -9.36 -15.35 5.91
CA ASN A 113 -8.69 -15.42 7.21
C ASN A 113 -7.22 -15.88 7.10
N GLU A 114 -6.54 -16.04 8.23
CA GLU A 114 -5.13 -16.46 8.30
C GLU A 114 -4.85 -17.89 7.80
N ASP A 115 -5.90 -18.69 7.59
CA ASP A 115 -5.84 -20.08 7.13
C ASP A 115 -6.30 -20.23 5.67
N ASP A 116 -6.46 -19.10 4.95
CA ASP A 116 -6.98 -18.97 3.57
C ASP A 116 -8.43 -19.44 3.38
N GLU A 117 -9.23 -19.45 4.44
CA GLU A 117 -10.66 -19.68 4.32
C GLU A 117 -11.36 -18.37 3.92
N ILE A 118 -12.24 -18.42 2.92
CA ILE A 118 -13.04 -17.27 2.49
C ILE A 118 -14.10 -16.98 3.55
N GLU A 119 -14.04 -15.78 4.14
CA GLU A 119 -15.01 -15.30 5.14
C GLU A 119 -16.06 -14.35 4.53
N GLY A 120 -15.81 -13.86 3.32
CA GLY A 120 -16.75 -13.02 2.59
C GLY A 120 -16.19 -12.49 1.28
N GLU A 121 -16.99 -11.69 0.60
CA GLU A 121 -16.68 -11.03 -0.67
C GLU A 121 -17.08 -9.55 -0.58
N ILE A 122 -16.44 -8.70 -1.37
CA ILE A 122 -16.86 -7.30 -1.52
C ILE A 122 -17.68 -7.14 -2.79
N ASP A 123 -18.95 -6.76 -2.61
CA ASP A 123 -19.95 -6.64 -3.68
C ASP A 123 -19.76 -5.41 -4.58
N VAL A 124 -18.95 -4.43 -4.18
CA VAL A 124 -18.66 -3.21 -4.96
C VAL A 124 -17.31 -3.37 -5.66
N TYR A 125 -17.21 -2.95 -6.93
CA TYR A 125 -15.97 -3.03 -7.69
C TYR A 125 -14.91 -2.05 -7.13
N LEU A 126 -13.85 -2.61 -6.53
CA LEU A 126 -12.80 -1.89 -5.83
C LEU A 126 -11.82 -1.18 -6.77
N GLY A 127 -11.78 -1.52 -8.06
CA GLY A 127 -10.92 -0.86 -9.04
C GLY A 127 -11.46 0.47 -9.57
N SER A 128 -12.58 0.95 -9.02
CA SER A 128 -13.18 2.23 -9.42
C SER A 128 -12.43 3.42 -8.82
N ALA A 129 -12.41 4.53 -9.55
CA ALA A 129 -12.00 5.82 -8.99
C ALA A 129 -12.97 6.26 -7.89
N LEU A 130 -12.42 6.78 -6.79
CA LEU A 130 -13.17 7.39 -5.70
C LEU A 130 -13.73 8.75 -6.11
N ASP A 131 -14.81 9.19 -5.47
CA ASP A 131 -15.18 10.61 -5.46
C ASP A 131 -14.27 11.41 -4.50
N LEU A 132 -12.96 11.30 -4.71
CA LEU A 132 -11.93 11.98 -3.93
C LEU A 132 -10.72 12.30 -4.81
N GLY A 133 -10.36 13.58 -4.87
CA GLY A 133 -9.27 14.08 -5.71
C GLY A 133 -7.91 13.95 -5.07
N LEU A 134 -6.88 14.09 -5.89
CA LEU A 134 -5.48 14.06 -5.47
C LEU A 134 -5.13 15.19 -4.48
N ASP A 135 -5.72 16.37 -4.62
CA ASP A 135 -5.54 17.51 -3.72
C ASP A 135 -6.26 17.32 -2.37
N GLU A 136 -7.29 16.48 -2.34
CA GLU A 136 -8.11 16.19 -1.16
C GLU A 136 -7.54 15.02 -0.33
N ILE A 137 -7.08 13.96 -0.98
CA ILE A 137 -6.69 12.71 -0.30
C ILE A 137 -5.51 12.89 0.66
N GLY A 138 -4.51 13.68 0.26
CA GLY A 138 -3.31 13.93 1.06
C GLY A 138 -3.64 14.48 2.46
N PRO A 139 -4.26 15.67 2.55
CA PRO A 139 -4.67 16.26 3.82
C PRO A 139 -5.59 15.38 4.66
N LEU A 140 -6.51 14.64 4.03
CA LEU A 140 -7.45 13.78 4.76
C LEU A 140 -6.74 12.60 5.42
N VAL A 141 -5.86 11.91 4.71
CA VAL A 141 -5.08 10.81 5.28
C VAL A 141 -4.15 11.31 6.39
N GLU A 142 -3.50 12.46 6.21
CA GLU A 142 -2.70 13.05 7.29
C GLU A 142 -3.54 13.39 8.52
N SER A 143 -4.76 13.91 8.34
CA SER A 143 -5.69 14.20 9.43
C SER A 143 -6.17 12.94 10.16
N ALA A 144 -6.24 11.81 9.46
CA ALA A 144 -6.49 10.48 10.04
C ALA A 144 -5.24 9.87 10.72
N GLY A 145 -4.11 10.60 10.73
CA GLY A 145 -2.86 10.14 11.30
C GLY A 145 -2.09 9.15 10.42
N GLY A 146 -2.38 9.13 9.12
CA GLY A 146 -1.74 8.27 8.11
C GLY A 146 -0.55 8.91 7.41
N LEU A 147 0.00 8.14 6.48
CA LEU A 147 1.10 8.52 5.60
C LEU A 147 0.69 8.31 4.14
N VAL A 148 1.07 9.24 3.27
CA VAL A 148 0.63 9.28 1.88
C VAL A 148 1.82 9.22 0.93
N ILE A 149 1.77 8.28 -0.01
CA ILE A 149 2.79 8.09 -1.06
C ILE A 149 2.08 7.89 -2.39
N PRO A 150 2.20 8.84 -3.35
CA PRO A 150 1.82 8.61 -4.73
C PRO A 150 2.51 7.36 -5.28
N ALA A 151 1.73 6.41 -5.77
CA ALA A 151 2.21 5.13 -6.26
C ALA A 151 2.78 5.28 -7.68
N HIS A 152 3.82 4.49 -7.96
CA HIS A 152 4.43 4.28 -9.29
C HIS A 152 4.31 5.47 -10.25
N VAL A 153 4.76 6.65 -9.81
CA VAL A 153 4.44 7.96 -10.39
C VAL A 153 4.86 8.14 -11.85
N ASP A 154 5.74 7.27 -12.34
CA ASP A 154 6.32 7.23 -13.68
C ASP A 154 5.74 6.13 -14.59
N ARG A 155 4.66 5.44 -14.17
CA ARG A 155 3.97 4.47 -15.03
C ARG A 155 3.13 5.14 -16.13
N PRO A 156 2.91 4.46 -17.27
CA PRO A 156 2.09 4.98 -18.36
C PRO A 156 0.56 4.91 -18.09
N ALA A 157 0.15 4.38 -16.94
CA ALA A 157 -1.24 4.31 -16.51
C ALA A 157 -1.31 4.41 -14.98
N PHE A 158 -2.43 4.95 -14.48
CA PHE A 158 -2.73 5.11 -13.06
C PHE A 158 -1.70 5.88 -12.22
N SER A 159 -0.87 6.70 -12.87
CA SER A 159 0.19 7.46 -12.23
C SER A 159 -0.05 8.96 -12.37
N MET A 160 0.57 9.76 -11.49
CA MET A 160 0.53 11.22 -11.61
C MET A 160 0.98 11.69 -13.00
N THR A 161 2.05 11.11 -13.55
CA THR A 161 2.58 11.59 -14.83
C THR A 161 1.76 11.15 -16.02
N SER A 162 1.10 9.99 -15.98
CA SER A 162 0.19 9.58 -17.05
C SER A 162 -1.10 10.40 -17.07
N GLN A 163 -1.61 10.76 -15.89
CA GLN A 163 -2.89 11.47 -15.77
C GLN A 163 -2.75 12.99 -15.87
N LEU A 164 -1.71 13.56 -15.27
CA LEU A 164 -1.52 15.01 -15.17
C LEU A 164 -0.40 15.55 -16.07
N GLY A 165 0.51 14.68 -16.52
CA GLY A 165 1.71 15.07 -17.27
C GLY A 165 2.86 15.58 -16.39
N PHE A 166 2.67 15.66 -15.07
CA PHE A 166 3.68 16.11 -14.11
C PHE A 166 3.40 15.56 -12.71
N VAL A 167 4.41 15.63 -11.82
CA VAL A 167 4.22 15.36 -10.39
C VAL A 167 3.57 16.59 -9.75
N SER A 168 2.36 16.43 -9.21
CA SER A 168 1.69 17.50 -8.48
C SER A 168 2.24 17.60 -7.06
N PRO A 169 2.54 18.80 -6.52
CA PRO A 169 2.99 18.94 -5.13
C PRO A 169 1.85 18.62 -4.15
N GLY A 170 2.22 18.10 -2.99
CA GLY A 170 1.32 17.77 -1.90
C GLY A 170 2.06 17.30 -0.65
N PRO A 171 1.35 16.84 0.39
CA PRO A 171 1.95 16.35 1.63
C PRO A 171 2.55 14.94 1.48
N TRP A 172 3.23 14.66 0.38
CA TRP A 172 3.79 13.35 0.05
C TRP A 172 5.00 13.05 0.92
N SER A 173 4.98 11.90 1.59
CA SER A 173 6.12 11.47 2.42
C SER A 173 7.28 10.92 1.58
N ALA A 174 6.95 10.39 0.40
CA ALA A 174 7.86 9.97 -0.66
C ALA A 174 7.06 9.90 -1.97
N LEU A 175 7.74 9.69 -3.09
CA LEU A 175 7.15 9.19 -4.34
C LEU A 175 7.64 7.77 -4.57
N GLU A 176 6.74 6.87 -4.94
CA GLU A 176 7.12 5.56 -5.44
C GLU A 176 7.40 5.65 -6.94
N CYS A 177 8.56 5.18 -7.38
CA CYS A 177 8.91 5.06 -8.80
C CYS A 177 9.11 3.59 -9.18
N VAL A 178 8.86 3.24 -10.44
CA VAL A 178 9.13 1.89 -10.94
C VAL A 178 10.63 1.59 -10.99
N ARG A 179 11.44 2.60 -11.32
CA ARG A 179 12.90 2.52 -11.34
C ARG A 179 13.53 3.82 -10.88
N LEU A 180 14.71 3.70 -10.27
CA LEU A 180 15.57 4.82 -9.90
C LEU A 180 16.83 4.82 -10.78
N PRO A 181 17.29 5.99 -11.28
CA PRO A 181 16.64 7.29 -11.18
C PRO A 181 15.39 7.36 -12.09
N PRO A 182 14.35 8.14 -11.70
CA PRO A 182 13.16 8.32 -12.52
C PRO A 182 13.43 9.28 -13.69
N ALA A 183 12.62 9.17 -14.74
CA ALA A 183 12.70 10.06 -15.92
C ALA A 183 11.89 11.36 -15.76
N VAL A 184 11.17 11.51 -14.65
CA VAL A 184 10.23 12.61 -14.39
C VAL A 184 10.80 13.55 -13.33
N ASP A 185 10.41 14.83 -13.37
CA ASP A 185 10.75 15.77 -12.30
C ASP A 185 10.00 15.37 -11.02
N THR A 186 10.77 15.04 -9.98
CA THR A 186 10.24 14.57 -8.70
C THR A 186 10.05 15.68 -7.69
N LEU A 187 10.28 16.95 -8.07
CA LEU A 187 10.20 18.12 -7.19
C LEU A 187 11.08 17.99 -5.92
N GLY A 188 12.12 17.15 -5.99
CA GLY A 188 13.01 16.87 -4.87
C GLY A 188 12.39 16.02 -3.76
N TYR A 189 11.23 15.37 -3.97
CA TYR A 189 10.68 14.42 -2.99
C TYR A 189 11.60 13.20 -2.79
N PRO A 190 11.61 12.58 -1.59
CA PRO A 190 12.28 11.30 -1.41
C PRO A 190 11.68 10.21 -2.31
N LEU A 191 12.52 9.31 -2.81
CA LEU A 191 12.14 8.29 -3.77
C LEU A 191 12.27 6.90 -3.18
N ILE A 192 11.24 6.10 -3.39
CA ILE A 192 11.22 4.68 -3.05
C ILE A 192 10.80 3.85 -4.26
N THR A 193 10.90 2.53 -4.12
CA THR A 193 10.34 1.57 -5.07
C THR A 193 9.42 0.62 -4.29
N GLY A 194 8.49 -0.02 -4.98
CA GLY A 194 7.67 -1.09 -4.42
C GLY A 194 7.32 -2.14 -5.45
N SER A 195 6.94 -3.31 -4.94
CA SER A 195 6.74 -4.48 -5.77
C SER A 195 5.47 -4.37 -6.60
N ASP A 196 4.44 -3.72 -6.06
CA ASP A 196 3.10 -3.67 -6.66
C ASP A 196 2.62 -5.11 -6.97
N ALA A 197 2.73 -5.94 -5.92
CA ALA A 197 2.61 -7.38 -6.05
C ALA A 197 1.15 -7.80 -6.21
N HIS A 198 0.84 -8.38 -7.37
CA HIS A 198 -0.47 -8.93 -7.71
C HIS A 198 -0.47 -10.46 -7.83
N TYR A 199 0.71 -11.06 -7.93
CA TYR A 199 0.92 -12.50 -8.04
C TYR A 199 2.01 -12.94 -7.06
N PRO A 200 2.03 -14.20 -6.58
CA PRO A 200 3.02 -14.68 -5.62
C PRO A 200 4.48 -14.41 -6.00
N GLU A 201 4.82 -14.53 -7.28
CA GLU A 201 6.16 -14.29 -7.80
C GLU A 201 6.51 -12.79 -7.95
N HIS A 202 5.56 -11.88 -7.68
CA HIS A 202 5.77 -10.43 -7.68
C HIS A 202 6.28 -9.90 -6.34
N VAL A 203 5.93 -10.56 -5.23
CA VAL A 203 6.25 -10.12 -3.86
C VAL A 203 7.74 -9.81 -3.73
N GLY A 204 8.12 -8.64 -3.21
CA GLY A 204 9.53 -8.28 -3.01
C GLY A 204 10.37 -8.03 -4.27
N ARG A 205 9.78 -7.93 -5.48
CA ARG A 205 10.53 -7.64 -6.72
C ARG A 205 11.26 -6.28 -6.69
N ARG A 206 10.73 -5.29 -5.96
CA ARG A 206 11.35 -3.96 -5.84
C ARG A 206 11.31 -3.44 -4.41
N SER A 207 11.50 -4.32 -3.43
CA SER A 207 11.75 -3.92 -2.05
C SER A 207 12.94 -2.96 -1.98
N PHE A 208 12.97 -2.09 -0.98
CA PHE A 208 14.01 -1.08 -0.81
C PHE A 208 14.53 -1.06 0.63
N ASP A 209 15.72 -0.51 0.81
CA ASP A 209 16.28 -0.27 2.14
C ASP A 209 15.69 1.00 2.76
N LEU A 210 14.90 0.83 3.83
CA LEU A 210 14.44 1.93 4.64
C LEU A 210 15.52 2.32 5.68
N PRO A 211 16.06 3.56 5.65
CA PRO A 211 17.20 3.97 6.46
C PRO A 211 16.80 4.34 7.90
N VAL A 212 16.59 3.30 8.72
CA VAL A 212 16.36 3.41 10.16
C VAL A 212 17.67 3.21 10.95
N THR A 213 17.76 3.80 12.15
CA THR A 213 18.91 3.57 13.04
C THR A 213 18.89 2.16 13.64
N ALA A 214 20.01 1.70 14.19
CA ALA A 214 20.08 0.41 14.89
C ALA A 214 19.14 0.36 16.11
N GLU A 215 18.99 1.48 16.82
CA GLU A 215 18.05 1.62 17.94
C GLU A 215 16.59 1.48 17.47
N GLN A 216 16.19 2.25 16.44
CA GLN A 216 14.86 2.18 15.85
C GLN A 216 14.52 0.79 15.33
N CYS A 217 15.48 0.13 14.68
CA CYS A 217 15.33 -1.25 14.21
C CYS A 217 15.11 -2.23 15.37
N SER A 218 15.91 -2.10 16.44
CA SER A 218 15.80 -2.97 17.61
C SER A 218 14.47 -2.80 18.33
N GLU A 219 14.04 -1.54 18.53
CA GLU A 219 12.74 -1.21 19.11
C GLU A 219 11.59 -1.74 18.25
N ALA A 220 11.64 -1.52 16.94
CA ALA A 220 10.59 -1.97 16.03
C ALA A 220 10.43 -3.51 16.03
N LYS A 221 11.55 -4.25 16.05
CA LYS A 221 11.55 -5.70 16.15
C LYS A 221 11.04 -6.21 17.50
N ALA A 222 11.42 -5.54 18.59
CA ALA A 222 10.97 -5.91 19.94
C ALA A 222 9.44 -5.77 20.10
N HIS A 223 8.85 -4.76 19.46
CA HIS A 223 7.41 -4.50 19.54
C HIS A 223 6.59 -5.09 18.39
N GLY A 224 7.24 -5.57 17.32
CA GLY A 224 6.56 -5.99 16.09
C GLY A 224 5.80 -4.85 15.40
N ARG A 225 6.21 -3.60 15.65
CA ARG A 225 5.56 -2.38 15.15
C ARG A 225 6.60 -1.27 14.99
N ILE A 226 6.42 -0.43 13.98
CA ILE A 226 7.18 0.81 13.77
C ILE A 226 6.22 1.99 13.62
N SER A 227 6.48 3.12 14.29
CA SER A 227 5.58 4.27 14.19
C SER A 227 5.69 4.98 12.85
N LEU A 228 4.60 5.59 12.38
CA LEU A 228 4.66 6.38 11.15
C LEU A 228 5.59 7.59 11.25
N SER A 229 5.82 8.14 12.45
CA SER A 229 6.81 9.21 12.65
C SER A 229 8.24 8.75 12.36
N VAL A 230 8.58 7.52 12.74
CA VAL A 230 9.86 6.89 12.41
C VAL A 230 9.94 6.59 10.92
N ILE A 231 8.88 6.04 10.31
CA ILE A 231 8.81 5.80 8.86
C ILE A 231 9.01 7.09 8.07
N ARG A 232 8.28 8.17 8.40
CA ARG A 232 8.38 9.48 7.73
C ARG A 232 9.79 10.05 7.82
N THR A 233 10.42 9.94 9.00
CA THR A 233 11.81 10.37 9.20
C THR A 233 12.79 9.53 8.38
N ALA A 234 12.58 8.22 8.27
CA ALA A 234 13.41 7.34 7.47
C ALA A 234 13.23 7.62 5.96
N LEU A 235 11.99 7.76 5.49
CA LEU A 235 11.69 8.14 4.10
C LEU A 235 12.35 9.45 3.71
N SER A 236 12.39 10.46 4.58
CA SER A 236 13.05 11.74 4.26
C SER A 236 14.55 11.64 3.92
N LYS A 237 15.19 10.53 4.31
CA LYS A 237 16.60 10.20 4.08
C LYS A 237 16.80 9.28 2.87
N CYS A 238 15.73 8.83 2.22
CA CYS A 238 15.80 8.08 0.97
C CYS A 238 16.38 8.97 -0.15
N PRO A 239 16.87 8.37 -1.25
CA PRO A 239 17.42 9.12 -2.39
C PRO A 239 16.44 10.15 -2.96
N ARG A 240 16.99 11.18 -3.59
CA ARG A 240 16.26 12.23 -4.33
C ARG A 240 16.89 12.36 -5.71
N SER A 241 16.13 12.81 -6.71
CA SER A 241 16.66 13.10 -8.05
C SER A 241 17.53 14.34 -8.08
#